data_AF-A0AAB0ACW7-F1
#
_entry.id   AF-A0AAB0ACW7-F1
#
_cell.length_a   1.000
_cell.length_b   1.000
_cell.length_c   1.000
_cell.angle_alpha   90.00
_cell.angle_beta   90.00
_cell.angle_gamma   90.00
#
_symmetry.space_group_name_H-M   'P 1'
#
loop_
_entity.id
_entity.type
_entity.pdbx_description
1 polymer ?
#
loop_
_entity_poly.entity_id
_entity_poly.type
_entity_poly.pdbx_seq_one_letter_code
_entity_poly.pdbx_strand_id
1 'polypeptide(L)'
;MGWTAQMYGMVAGCICPVEVSPFVVPSSIVPMVLFSGFFIRYGELLDMYKPLTYVSHFRYGFEGLALATYGFNRTEIGCEEMFCYYRKSRKVLELLEIQNSNYWLRRDVLLL
;
A
#
# COMPACT_ATOMS: atom_id res chain seq x y z
N MET A 1 6.63 3.91 -8.57
CA MET A 1 6.85 2.45 -8.50
C MET A 1 7.79 1.90 -9.57
N GLY A 2 7.94 2.54 -10.74
CA GLY A 2 8.87 2.03 -11.77
C GLY A 2 10.34 1.97 -11.32
N TRP A 3 10.82 3.00 -10.63
CA TRP A 3 12.21 3.06 -10.17
C TRP A 3 12.55 2.03 -9.09
N THR A 4 11.63 1.76 -8.16
CA THR A 4 11.83 0.73 -7.13
C THR A 4 11.89 -0.66 -7.73
N ALA A 5 11.06 -0.95 -8.75
CA ALA A 5 11.10 -2.21 -9.47
C ALA A 5 12.42 -2.39 -10.25
N GLN A 6 12.92 -1.32 -10.89
CA GLN A 6 14.21 -1.35 -11.59
C GLN A 6 15.38 -1.64 -10.64
N MET A 7 15.43 -0.95 -9.49
CA MET A 7 16.46 -1.19 -8.48
C MET A 7 16.38 -2.61 -7.92
N TYR A 8 15.18 -3.10 -7.67
CA TYR A 8 14.98 -4.47 -7.20
C TYR A 8 15.47 -5.52 -8.21
N GLY A 9 15.20 -5.30 -9.50
CA GLY A 9 15.70 -6.15 -10.59
C GLY A 9 17.23 -6.11 -10.73
N MET A 10 17.85 -4.92 -10.60
CA MET A 10 19.31 -4.80 -10.63
C MET A 10 19.97 -5.53 -9.45
N VAL A 11 19.45 -5.35 -8.23
CA VAL A 11 19.97 -6.02 -7.03
C VAL A 11 19.84 -7.53 -7.15
N ALA A 12 18.68 -8.04 -7.58
CA ALA A 12 18.49 -9.47 -7.79
C ALA A 12 19.33 -10.04 -8.93
N GLY A 13 19.62 -9.25 -9.96
CA GLY A 13 20.53 -9.61 -11.05
C GLY A 13 22.00 -9.70 -10.61
N CYS A 14 22.39 -8.96 -9.56
CA CYS A 14 23.73 -9.03 -8.98
C CYS A 14 23.90 -10.20 -8.00
N ILE A 15 22.85 -10.58 -7.27
CA ILE A 15 22.92 -11.58 -6.20
C ILE A 15 22.64 -13.00 -6.70
N CYS A 16 21.71 -13.15 -7.66
CA CYS A 16 21.23 -14.45 -8.11
C CYS A 16 21.66 -14.75 -9.56
N PRO A 17 21.85 -16.04 -9.91
CA PRO A 17 22.07 -16.43 -11.30
C PRO A 17 20.84 -16.12 -12.18
N VAL A 18 21.08 -15.83 -13.46
CA VAL A 18 20.07 -15.33 -14.41
C VAL A 18 18.87 -16.24 -14.62
N GLU A 19 19.03 -17.55 -14.37
CA GLU A 19 17.98 -18.56 -14.49
C GLU A 19 17.01 -18.52 -13.29
N VAL A 20 17.52 -18.18 -12.10
CA VAL A 20 16.77 -18.22 -10.82
C VAL A 20 16.22 -16.84 -10.45
N SER A 21 16.94 -15.77 -10.81
CA SER A 21 16.56 -14.37 -10.57
C SER A 21 15.10 -14.02 -10.98
N PRO A 22 14.60 -14.40 -12.18
CA PRO A 22 13.22 -14.09 -12.57
C PRO A 22 12.15 -14.82 -11.76
N PHE A 23 12.48 -15.88 -11.02
CA PHE A 23 11.54 -16.54 -10.10
C PHE A 23 11.55 -15.92 -8.70
N VAL A 24 12.74 -15.56 -8.22
CA VAL A 24 12.92 -15.00 -6.87
C VAL A 24 12.30 -13.61 -6.77
N VAL A 25 12.45 -12.77 -7.80
CA VAL A 25 11.96 -11.39 -7.78
C VAL A 25 10.44 -11.29 -7.64
N PRO A 26 9.61 -11.96 -8.47
CA PRO A 26 8.17 -11.94 -8.28
C PRO A 26 7.76 -12.61 -6.98
N SER A 27 8.44 -13.71 -6.59
CA SER A 27 8.14 -14.44 -5.36
C SER A 27 8.30 -13.58 -4.11
N SER A 28 9.26 -12.65 -4.08
CA SER A 28 9.44 -11.71 -2.96
C SER A 28 8.55 -10.47 -3.05
N ILE A 29 8.12 -10.06 -4.24
CA ILE A 29 7.18 -8.95 -4.42
C ILE A 29 5.75 -9.35 -3.99
N VAL A 30 5.33 -10.59 -4.25
CA VAL A 30 4.00 -11.10 -3.85
C VAL A 30 3.68 -10.86 -2.36
N PRO A 31 4.53 -11.25 -1.39
CA PRO A 31 4.25 -10.96 0.02
C PRO A 31 4.26 -9.47 0.33
N MET A 32 5.12 -8.67 -0.32
CA MET A 32 5.11 -7.21 -0.13
C MET A 32 3.78 -6.57 -0.56
N VAL A 33 3.16 -7.09 -1.63
CA VAL A 33 1.84 -6.65 -2.10
C VAL A 33 0.72 -7.15 -1.18
N LEU A 34 0.79 -8.37 -0.66
CA LEU A 34 -0.19 -8.88 0.30
C LEU A 34 -0.27 -8.00 1.56
N PHE A 35 0.88 -7.55 2.05
CA PHE A 35 1.00 -6.67 3.23
C PHE A 35 0.83 -5.18 2.92
N SER A 36 0.41 -4.80 1.70
CA SER A 36 0.22 -3.40 1.29
C SER A 36 -1.06 -2.74 1.81
N GLY A 37 -1.92 -3.50 2.52
CA GLY A 37 -3.21 -3.01 3.01
C GLY A 37 -4.36 -3.12 2.01
N PHE A 38 -4.09 -3.55 0.77
CA PHE A 38 -5.14 -3.78 -0.23
C PHE A 38 -5.87 -5.12 -0.02
N PHE A 39 -5.12 -6.21 0.21
CA PHE A 39 -5.69 -7.55 0.39
C PHE A 39 -6.05 -7.85 1.85
N ILE A 40 -5.15 -7.51 2.79
CA ILE A 40 -5.33 -7.76 4.21
C ILE A 40 -5.40 -6.42 4.94
N ARG A 41 -6.45 -6.23 5.76
CA ARG A 41 -6.61 -5.03 6.59
C ARG A 41 -5.62 -5.05 7.75
N TYR A 42 -5.14 -3.87 8.13
CA TYR A 42 -4.11 -3.76 9.18
C TYR A 42 -4.65 -4.06 10.56
N GLY A 43 -5.95 -3.84 10.79
CA GLY A 43 -6.63 -4.19 12.04
C GLY A 43 -6.64 -5.69 12.35
N GLU A 44 -6.61 -6.54 11.32
CA GLU A 44 -6.69 -8.00 11.46
C GLU A 44 -5.30 -8.68 11.55
N LEU A 45 -4.22 -7.92 11.41
CA LEU A 45 -2.86 -8.45 11.44
C LEU A 45 -2.35 -8.64 12.87
N LEU A 46 -1.79 -9.82 13.17
CA LEU A 46 -1.09 -10.08 14.42
C LEU A 46 0.00 -9.01 14.67
N ASP A 47 0.15 -8.56 15.92
CA ASP A 47 1.09 -7.50 16.30
C ASP A 47 2.54 -7.76 15.85
N MET A 48 2.95 -9.03 15.80
CA MET A 48 4.29 -9.42 15.37
C MET A 48 4.56 -9.15 13.88
N TYR A 49 3.53 -9.17 13.02
CA TYR A 49 3.66 -8.94 11.58
C TYR A 49 3.51 -7.46 11.18
N LYS A 50 3.02 -6.61 12.09
CA LYS A 50 2.92 -5.16 11.89
C LYS A 50 4.23 -4.49 11.42
N PRO A 51 5.43 -4.76 11.98
CA PRO A 51 6.69 -4.17 11.50
C PRO A 51 6.95 -4.39 10.00
N LEU A 52 6.60 -5.57 9.47
CA LEU A 52 6.83 -5.91 8.07
C LEU A 52 6.00 -5.02 7.12
N THR A 53 4.82 -4.59 7.57
CA THR A 53 3.97 -3.68 6.78
C THR A 53 4.56 -2.27 6.66
N TYR A 54 5.35 -1.81 7.64
CA TYR A 54 6.01 -0.50 7.60
C TYR A 54 7.23 -0.46 6.67
N VAL A 55 7.85 -1.60 6.40
CA VAL A 55 8.98 -1.70 5.45
C VAL A 55 8.50 -1.79 3.99
N SER A 56 7.26 -2.22 3.77
CA SER A 56 6.71 -2.39 2.42
C SER A 56 6.46 -1.05 1.72
N HIS A 57 7.25 -0.76 0.69
CA HIS A 57 7.05 0.41 -0.18
C HIS A 57 5.67 0.43 -0.87
N PHE A 58 5.05 -0.74 -1.07
CA PHE A 58 3.70 -0.85 -1.64
C PHE A 58 2.63 -0.24 -0.73
N ARG A 59 2.78 -0.32 0.60
CA ARG A 59 1.85 0.30 1.55
C ARG A 59 1.74 1.80 1.32
N TYR A 60 2.89 2.49 1.29
CA TYR A 60 2.95 3.95 1.08
C TYR A 60 2.42 4.33 -0.30
N GLY A 61 2.68 3.49 -1.30
CA GLY A 61 2.14 3.64 -2.65
C GLY A 61 0.63 3.59 -2.73
N PHE A 62 0.02 2.57 -2.12
CA PHE A 62 -1.42 2.39 -2.10
C PHE A 62 -2.12 3.50 -1.31
N GLU A 63 -1.59 3.86 -0.14
CA GLU A 63 -2.12 4.97 0.65
C GLU A 63 -2.04 6.30 -0.11
N GLY A 64 -0.93 6.57 -0.80
CA GLY A 64 -0.77 7.77 -1.63
C GLY A 64 -1.75 7.79 -2.81
N LEU A 65 -1.96 6.66 -3.49
CA LEU A 65 -2.92 6.54 -4.58
C LEU A 65 -4.36 6.76 -4.09
N ALA A 66 -4.73 6.12 -2.99
CA ALA A 66 -6.06 6.25 -2.42
C ALA A 66 -6.35 7.69 -1.96
N LEU A 67 -5.37 8.37 -1.35
CA LEU A 67 -5.47 9.80 -1.01
C LEU A 67 -5.53 10.69 -2.25
N ALA A 68 -4.80 10.37 -3.31
CA ALA A 68 -4.85 11.13 -4.57
C ALA A 68 -6.22 11.00 -5.27
N THR A 69 -6.84 9.82 -5.22
CA THR A 69 -8.12 9.54 -5.86
C THR A 69 -9.32 10.01 -5.04
N TYR A 70 -9.33 9.72 -3.74
CA TYR A 70 -10.49 9.94 -2.86
C TYR A 70 -10.30 11.05 -1.81
N GLY A 71 -9.10 11.63 -1.69
CA GLY A 71 -8.79 12.68 -0.72
C GLY A 71 -9.21 14.10 -1.16
N PHE A 72 -8.69 15.11 -0.44
CA PHE A 72 -8.80 16.54 -0.76
C PHE A 72 -10.22 17.08 -1.03
N ASN A 73 -11.22 16.57 -0.30
CA ASN A 73 -12.61 17.03 -0.38
C ASN A 73 -13.17 17.06 -1.83
N ARG A 74 -12.84 16.02 -2.61
CA ARG A 74 -13.36 15.86 -3.98
C ARG A 74 -14.89 15.70 -3.99
N THR A 75 -15.46 16.04 -5.15
CA THR A 75 -16.89 15.90 -5.46
C THR A 75 -17.39 14.48 -5.25
N GLU A 76 -18.67 14.36 -4.91
CA GLU A 76 -19.33 13.09 -4.64
C GLU A 76 -19.20 12.12 -5.82
N ILE A 77 -19.04 10.84 -5.51
CA ILE A 77 -18.92 9.78 -6.50
C ILE A 77 -20.32 9.56 -7.10
N GLY A 78 -20.41 9.50 -8.43
CA GLY A 78 -21.66 9.21 -9.13
C GLY A 78 -22.17 7.83 -8.75
N CYS A 79 -23.44 7.75 -8.33
CA CYS A 79 -24.08 6.51 -7.91
C CYS A 79 -25.45 6.43 -8.60
N GLU A 80 -25.74 5.30 -9.23
CA GLU A 80 -26.99 5.08 -9.98
C GLU A 80 -28.19 4.78 -9.04
N GLU A 81 -27.92 4.30 -7.83
CA GLU A 81 -28.93 3.90 -6.85
C GLU A 81 -29.35 5.05 -5.92
N MET A 82 -30.62 5.02 -5.49
CA MET A 82 -31.22 6.05 -4.62
C MET A 82 -30.56 6.11 -3.23
N PHE A 83 -30.00 4.99 -2.74
CA PHE A 83 -29.25 4.93 -1.48
C PHE A 83 -27.83 4.43 -1.73
N CYS A 84 -26.84 5.31 -1.55
CA CYS A 84 -25.43 4.99 -1.79
C CYS A 84 -24.57 5.41 -0.59
N TYR A 85 -24.20 4.43 0.24
CA TYR A 85 -23.40 4.65 1.45
C TYR A 85 -22.00 5.23 1.13
N TYR A 86 -21.43 4.85 -0.02
CA TYR A 86 -20.09 5.26 -0.46
C TYR A 86 -20.06 6.54 -1.28
N ARG A 87 -21.18 7.27 -1.40
CA ARG A 87 -21.26 8.52 -2.16
C ARG A 87 -20.22 9.56 -1.73
N LYS A 88 -19.90 9.59 -0.43
CA LYS A 88 -18.82 10.42 0.12
C LYS A 88 -17.49 9.67 0.05
N SER A 89 -16.52 10.22 -0.67
CA SER A 89 -15.16 9.67 -0.79
C SER A 89 -14.46 9.46 0.57
N ARG A 90 -14.83 10.22 1.60
CA ARG A 90 -14.35 10.01 2.98
C ARG A 90 -14.75 8.64 3.54
N LYS A 91 -15.93 8.11 3.20
CA LYS A 91 -16.36 6.77 3.64
C LYS A 91 -15.55 5.66 2.99
N VAL A 92 -15.08 5.87 1.77
CA VAL A 92 -14.14 4.96 1.09
C VAL A 92 -12.78 4.98 1.80
N LEU A 93 -12.27 6.15 2.18
CA LEU A 93 -11.01 6.27 2.95
C LEU A 93 -11.09 5.65 4.35
N GLU A 94 -12.26 5.71 4.98
CA GLU A 94 -12.53 5.05 6.27
C GLU A 94 -12.52 3.53 6.12
N LEU A 95 -13.14 2.99 5.06
CA LEU A 95 -13.12 1.56 4.74
C LEU A 95 -11.71 1.02 4.48
N LEU A 96 -10.82 1.86 3.93
CA LEU A 96 -9.42 1.52 3.65
C LEU A 96 -8.49 1.73 4.87
N GLU A 97 -9.01 2.13 6.03
CA GLU A 97 -8.25 2.42 7.26
C GLU A 97 -7.15 3.49 7.12
N ILE A 98 -7.17 4.28 6.04
CA ILE A 98 -6.15 5.30 5.74
C ILE A 98 -6.33 6.53 6.64
N GLN A 99 -7.55 6.78 7.10
CA GLN A 99 -7.91 8.00 7.83
C GLN A 99 -7.49 7.99 9.31
N ASN A 100 -7.22 6.81 9.91
CA ASN A 100 -6.93 6.65 11.34
C ASN A 100 -5.46 6.36 11.68
N SER A 101 -4.56 6.35 10.70
CA SER A 101 -3.14 6.20 10.98
C SER A 101 -2.58 7.52 11.50
N ASN A 102 -2.31 7.60 12.81
CA ASN A 102 -1.57 8.67 13.46
C ASN A 102 -0.38 9.13 12.59
N TYR A 103 -0.54 10.27 11.93
CA TYR A 103 0.43 10.90 11.04
C TYR A 103 1.74 11.26 11.75
N TRP A 104 1.70 11.36 13.09
CA TRP A 104 2.85 11.62 13.95
C TRP A 104 3.91 10.50 13.86
N LEU A 105 3.53 9.23 13.95
CA LEU A 105 4.49 8.11 13.95
C LEU A 105 5.20 7.93 12.59
N ARG A 106 4.59 8.44 11.52
CA ARG A 106 5.08 8.31 10.15
C ARG A 106 6.12 9.38 9.79
N ARG A 107 6.13 10.52 10.50
CA ARG A 107 7.07 11.62 10.28
C ARG A 107 8.47 11.27 10.78
N ASP A 108 8.57 10.49 11.86
CA ASP A 108 9.85 10.07 12.44
C ASP A 108 10.53 8.92 11.66
N VAL A 109 9.76 8.04 11.01
CA VAL A 109 10.30 6.91 10.21
C VAL A 109 10.75 7.33 8.81
N LEU A 110 10.28 8.47 8.27
CA LEU A 110 10.70 8.98 6.96
C LEU A 110 11.94 9.91 7.03
N LEU A 111 12.36 10.30 8.24
CA LEU A 111 13.55 11.13 8.50
C LEU A 111 14.77 10.31 8.97
N LEU A 112 14.64 8.98 9.01
CA LEU A 112 15.69 8.00 9.30
C LEU A 112 15.93 7.14 8.07
#